data_AF-A0A7W7RLJ8-F1
#
_entry.id   AF-A0A7W7RLJ8-F1
#
_cell.length_a   1.000
_cell.length_b   1.000
_cell.length_c   1.000
_cell.angle_alpha   90.00
_cell.angle_beta   90.00
_cell.angle_gamma   90.00
#
_symmetry.space_group_name_H-M   'P 1'
#
loop_
_entity.id
_entity.type
_entity.pdbx_description
1 polymer ?
#
loop_
_entity_poly.entity_id
_entity_poly.type
_entity_poly.pdbx_seq_one_letter_code
_entity_poly.pdbx_strand_id
1 'polypeptide(L)'
;MDRGIDARLRFNTRFHDQVALAEIELYSELLTAVATAEHHLSLAEIDRILGVRPARAGSTGHSAAPRPTSVPSPSRHTAASERKRSAKRG
;
A
#
# COMPACT_ATOMS: atom_id res chain seq x y z
N MET A 1 -26.06 -21.21 -18.80
CA MET A 1 -26.03 -20.21 -17.71
C MET A 1 -24.97 -20.62 -16.72
N ASP A 2 -23.98 -19.76 -16.53
CA ASP A 2 -22.69 -20.08 -15.94
C ASP A 2 -22.72 -20.07 -14.41
N ARG A 3 -23.45 -21.04 -13.81
CA ARG A 3 -23.63 -21.18 -12.35
C ARG A 3 -22.32 -21.18 -11.56
N GLY A 4 -21.21 -21.60 -12.18
CA GLY A 4 -19.90 -21.65 -11.55
C GLY A 4 -19.30 -20.26 -11.29
N ILE A 5 -19.55 -19.30 -12.18
CA ILE A 5 -19.03 -17.93 -12.04
C ILE A 5 -19.84 -17.15 -10.98
N ASP A 6 -21.17 -17.29 -11.00
CA ASP A 6 -22.05 -16.61 -10.03
C ASP A 6 -21.78 -17.05 -8.58
N ALA A 7 -21.51 -18.35 -8.37
CA ALA A 7 -21.20 -18.89 -7.04
C ALA A 7 -19.85 -18.36 -6.51
N ARG A 8 -18.83 -18.28 -7.38
CA ARG A 8 -17.51 -17.73 -7.02
C ARG A 8 -17.58 -16.24 -6.70
N LEU A 9 -18.32 -15.48 -7.49
CA LEU A 9 -18.52 -14.05 -7.24
C LEU A 9 -19.23 -13.82 -5.90
N ARG A 10 -20.32 -14.55 -5.63
CA ARG A 10 -21.06 -14.46 -4.36
C ARG A 10 -20.22 -14.85 -3.15
N PHE A 11 -19.39 -15.89 -3.27
CA PHE A 11 -18.47 -16.31 -2.21
C PHE A 11 -17.40 -15.25 -1.94
N ASN A 12 -16.78 -14.71 -3.01
CA ASN A 12 -15.79 -13.65 -2.88
C ASN A 12 -16.41 -12.40 -2.23
N THR A 13 -17.61 -11.98 -2.65
CA THR A 13 -18.30 -10.85 -2.02
C THR A 13 -18.64 -11.11 -0.56
N ARG A 14 -19.12 -12.30 -0.19
CA ARG A 14 -19.39 -12.64 1.22
C ARG A 14 -18.12 -12.70 2.06
N PHE A 15 -17.02 -13.19 1.51
CA PHE A 15 -15.72 -13.17 2.17
C PHE A 15 -15.22 -11.74 2.36
N HIS A 16 -15.27 -10.90 1.31
CA HIS A 16 -14.93 -9.48 1.39
C HIS A 16 -15.82 -8.72 2.36
N ASP A 17 -17.10 -9.07 2.46
CA ASP A 17 -18.05 -8.49 3.42
C ASP A 17 -17.66 -8.84 4.86
N GLN A 18 -17.24 -10.08 5.15
CA GLN A 18 -16.73 -10.44 6.47
C GLN A 18 -15.42 -9.72 6.83
N VAL A 19 -14.52 -9.55 5.85
CA VAL A 19 -13.27 -8.78 6.04
C VAL A 19 -13.59 -7.32 6.31
N ALA A 20 -14.47 -6.71 5.52
CA ALA A 20 -14.90 -5.31 5.70
C ALA A 20 -15.60 -5.09 7.04
N LEU A 21 -16.46 -6.03 7.48
CA LEU A 21 -17.11 -5.96 8.78
C LEU A 21 -16.11 -6.08 9.93
N ALA A 22 -15.12 -6.98 9.81
CA ALA A 22 -14.04 -7.08 10.80
C ALA A 22 -13.18 -5.80 10.85
N GLU A 23 -12.92 -5.17 9.70
CA GLU A 23 -12.24 -3.86 9.64
C GLU A 23 -13.08 -2.73 10.26
N ILE A 24 -14.40 -2.73 10.06
CA ILE A 24 -15.32 -1.78 10.70
C ILE A 24 -15.31 -1.97 12.22
N GLU A 25 -15.39 -3.21 12.71
CA GLU A 25 -15.30 -3.52 14.13
C GLU A 25 -13.97 -3.02 14.72
N LEU A 26 -12.86 -3.34 14.07
CA LEU A 26 -11.51 -2.88 14.44
C LEU A 26 -11.42 -1.35 14.54
N TYR A 27 -11.93 -0.61 13.54
CA TYR A 27 -11.91 0.85 13.58
C TYR A 27 -12.88 1.42 14.60
N SER A 28 -14.03 0.78 14.83
CA SER A 28 -14.98 1.21 15.85
C SER A 28 -14.40 1.09 17.26
N GLU A 29 -13.63 0.04 17.55
CA GLU A 29 -12.90 -0.13 18.81
C GLU A 29 -11.86 0.98 19.01
N LEU A 30 -11.06 1.27 17.98
CA LEU A 30 -10.06 2.34 18.04
C LEU A 30 -10.71 3.72 18.25
N LEU A 31 -11.75 4.05 17.49
CA LEU A 31 -12.45 5.32 17.61
C LEU A 31 -13.12 5.47 18.98
N THR A 32 -13.67 4.39 19.52
CA THR A 32 -14.23 4.38 20.88
C THR A 32 -13.13 4.67 21.90
N ALA A 33 -11.98 3.99 21.81
CA ALA A 33 -10.86 4.23 22.71
C ALA A 33 -10.37 5.68 22.65
N VAL A 34 -10.24 6.26 21.45
CA VAL A 34 -9.88 7.67 21.24
C VAL A 34 -10.92 8.60 21.85
N ALA A 35 -12.21 8.33 21.67
CA ALA A 35 -13.28 9.16 22.21
C ALA A 35 -13.35 9.14 23.74
N THR A 36 -12.91 8.04 24.36
CA THR A 36 -12.89 7.90 25.83
C THR A 36 -11.57 8.32 26.48
N ALA A 37 -10.51 8.49 25.69
CA ALA A 37 -9.22 8.89 26.21
C ALA A 37 -9.18 10.41 26.45
N GLU A 38 -8.74 10.81 27.63
CA GLU A 38 -8.50 12.21 27.98
C GLU A 38 -7.19 12.75 27.35
N HIS A 39 -6.44 11.89 26.66
CA HIS A 39 -5.13 12.16 26.08
C HIS A 39 -4.98 11.55 24.69
N HIS A 40 -3.93 11.97 23.97
CA HIS A 40 -3.56 11.33 22.69
C HIS A 40 -3.01 9.92 22.93
N LEU A 41 -3.56 8.93 22.23
CA LEU A 41 -3.06 7.56 22.28
C LEU A 41 -1.69 7.44 21.62
N SER A 42 -0.74 6.84 22.34
CA SER A 42 0.54 6.40 21.79
C SER A 42 0.38 5.15 20.93
N LEU A 43 1.34 4.89 20.04
CA LEU A 43 1.34 3.68 19.20
C LEU A 43 1.29 2.39 20.04
N ALA A 44 1.98 2.36 21.18
CA ALA A 44 1.96 1.20 22.07
C ALA A 44 0.59 0.99 22.75
N GLU A 45 -0.18 2.05 22.97
CA GLU A 45 -1.56 1.94 23.45
C GLU A 45 -2.48 1.45 22.35
N ILE A 46 -2.32 1.98 21.13
CA ILE A 46 -3.07 1.53 19.95
C ILE A 46 -2.81 0.04 19.70
N ASP A 47 -1.55 -0.40 19.68
CA ASP A 47 -1.20 -1.81 19.51
C ASP A 47 -1.84 -2.70 20.58
N ARG A 48 -1.91 -2.23 21.84
CA ARG A 48 -2.58 -2.96 22.91
C ARG A 48 -4.09 -3.03 22.72
N ILE A 49 -4.74 -1.93 22.33
CA ILE A 49 -6.18 -1.88 22.04
C ILE A 49 -6.52 -2.83 20.90
N LEU A 50 -5.72 -2.82 19.83
CA LEU A 50 -5.90 -3.67 18.65
C LEU A 50 -5.39 -5.11 18.86
N GLY A 51 -4.88 -5.46 20.05
CA GLY A 51 -4.32 -6.79 20.34
C GLY A 51 -3.10 -7.17 19.49
N VAL A 52 -2.45 -6.20 18.86
CA VAL A 52 -1.26 -6.39 18.03
C VAL A 52 -0.09 -6.71 18.95
N ARG A 53 0.37 -7.97 18.93
CA ARG A 53 1.64 -8.32 19.58
C ARG A 53 2.75 -7.58 18.84
N PRO A 54 3.67 -6.89 19.54
CA PRO A 54 4.79 -6.25 18.87
C PRO A 54 5.51 -7.31 18.05
N ALA A 55 5.59 -7.08 16.74
CA ALA A 55 6.33 -7.95 15.85
C ALA A 55 7.75 -8.03 16.40
N ARG A 56 8.19 -9.21 16.81
CA ARG A 56 9.61 -9.44 17.11
C ARG A 56 10.37 -8.93 15.90
N ALA A 57 11.17 -7.88 16.08
CA ALA A 57 12.02 -7.32 15.05
C ALA A 57 12.90 -8.46 14.50
N GLY A 58 12.52 -9.05 13.37
CA GLY A 58 13.14 -10.28 12.88
C GLY A 58 12.41 -11.06 11.80
N SER A 59 11.11 -10.85 11.56
CA SER A 59 10.45 -11.43 10.38
C SER A 59 10.46 -10.47 9.20
N THR A 60 11.64 -10.15 8.68
CA THR A 60 11.79 -9.70 7.29
C THR A 60 11.48 -10.90 6.37
N GLY A 61 10.21 -11.26 6.32
CA GLY A 61 9.61 -12.20 5.37
C GLY A 61 8.83 -11.49 4.27
N HIS A 62 9.13 -10.21 3.99
CA HIS A 62 8.71 -9.56 2.75
C HIS A 62 9.69 -9.96 1.63
N SER A 63 9.74 -11.26 1.31
CA SER A 63 10.39 -11.72 0.09
C SER A 63 9.42 -11.50 -1.07
N ALA A 64 9.66 -10.37 -1.76
CA ALA A 64 9.26 -10.04 -3.13
C ALA A 64 7.75 -9.84 -3.44
N ALA A 65 7.29 -8.60 -3.28
CA ALA A 65 6.36 -7.99 -4.24
C ALA A 65 7.11 -6.85 -4.97
N PRO A 66 6.97 -6.70 -6.30
CA PRO A 66 7.79 -5.77 -7.07
C PRO A 66 7.43 -4.33 -6.71
N ARG A 67 8.45 -3.53 -6.38
CA ARG A 67 8.33 -2.09 -6.16
C ARG A 67 7.71 -1.44 -7.40
N PRO A 68 6.73 -0.52 -7.27
CA PRO A 68 6.25 0.26 -8.40
C PRO A 68 7.43 1.05 -8.97
N THR A 69 7.71 0.84 -10.25
CA THR A 69 8.81 1.48 -10.97
C THR A 69 8.64 2.99 -10.92
N SER A 70 9.67 3.67 -10.44
CA SER A 70 9.86 5.10 -10.57
C SER A 70 9.76 5.48 -12.05
N VAL A 71 8.69 6.17 -12.44
CA VAL A 71 8.57 6.82 -13.75
C VAL A 71 9.72 7.81 -13.91
N PRO A 72 10.54 7.73 -14.98
CA PRO A 72 11.55 8.74 -15.23
C PRO A 72 10.87 10.04 -15.68
N SER A 73 11.08 11.10 -14.90
CA SER A 73 10.64 12.46 -15.21
C SER A 73 11.47 13.00 -16.40
N PRO A 74 10.85 13.61 -17.44
CA PRO A 74 11.59 14.13 -18.59
C PRO A 74 12.15 15.51 -18.27
N SER A 75 13.39 15.58 -17.80
CA SER A 75 14.10 16.86 -17.67
C SER A 75 14.57 17.34 -19.05
N ARG A 76 13.88 18.37 -19.57
CA ARG A 76 14.33 19.20 -20.69
C ARG A 76 15.47 20.14 -20.25
N HIS A 77 16.31 20.53 -21.23
CA HIS A 77 17.38 21.55 -21.24
C HIS A 77 18.73 21.03 -20.70
N THR A 78 19.81 20.94 -21.49
CA THR A 78 20.61 22.03 -22.12
C THR A 78 21.22 21.57 -23.46
N ALA A 79 21.04 22.28 -24.57
CA ALA A 79 21.84 23.42 -25.06
C ALA A 79 23.34 23.13 -25.30
N ALA A 80 23.72 23.21 -26.58
CA ALA A 80 25.03 23.60 -27.14
C ALA A 80 26.25 22.71 -26.86
N SER A 81 26.66 21.94 -27.87
CA SER A 81 28.06 22.00 -28.30
C SER A 81 28.18 21.74 -29.80
N GLU A 82 28.78 22.73 -30.43
CA GLU A 82 28.88 23.00 -31.86
C GLU A 82 30.30 22.67 -32.32
N ARG A 83 30.44 22.24 -33.58
CA ARG A 83 31.70 21.97 -34.34
C ARG A 83 32.42 20.69 -33.89
N LYS A 84 32.75 19.76 -34.80
CA LYS A 84 33.77 19.98 -35.85
C LYS A 84 33.44 19.29 -37.18
N ARG A 85 33.83 20.03 -38.22
CA ARG A 85 33.82 19.76 -39.66
C ARG A 85 34.70 18.55 -39.99
N SER A 86 34.25 17.70 -40.92
CA SER A 86 34.99 17.34 -42.15
C SER A 86 34.28 16.17 -42.86
N ALA A 87 33.56 16.46 -43.94
CA ALA A 87 33.25 15.48 -44.97
C ALA A 87 33.50 16.15 -46.31
N LYS A 88 34.70 15.93 -46.83
CA LYS A 88 35.05 16.29 -48.20
C LYS A 88 34.32 15.33 -49.12
N ARG A 89 33.32 15.86 -49.84
CA ARG A 89 32.76 15.25 -51.05
C ARG A 89 33.83 15.31 -52.15
N GLY A 90 33.97 14.20 -52.87
CA GLY A 90 34.77 14.04 -54.08
C GLY A 90 34.50 12.65 -54.61
#